data_AF-A0A7Y6MGS6-F1
#
_entry.id   AF-A0A7Y6MGS6-F1
#
_cell.length_a   1.000
_cell.length_b   1.000
_cell.length_c   1.000
_cell.angle_alpha   90.00
_cell.angle_beta   90.00
_cell.angle_gamma   90.00
#
_symmetry.space_group_name_H-M   'P 1'
#
loop_
_entity.id
_entity.type
_entity.pdbx_description
1 polymer ?
#
loop_
_entity_poly.entity_id
_entity_poly.type
_entity_poly.pdbx_seq_one_letter_code
_entity_poly.pdbx_strand_id
1 'polypeptide(L)'
;MGLARLAVAVLAVAGVATLLVIGGRALFLSLDTPERAEPQRATAEPTAGAQVPTVRLECVADTCPLVTVRVPGGDVLQYRDMTRGEEVRYFQPELDVVLTDAATVRVTENGRPRAQGKAGEREAFTVEAP
;
A
#
# COMPACT_ATOMS: atom_id res chain seq x y z
N MET A 1 -30.88 -30.40 44.28
CA MET A 1 -29.87 -29.73 43.43
C MET A 1 -30.39 -28.34 43.12
N GLY A 2 -30.01 -27.35 43.94
CA GLY A 2 -30.72 -26.06 44.03
C GLY A 2 -30.51 -25.14 42.84
N LEU A 3 -31.48 -24.25 42.63
CA LEU A 3 -31.53 -23.21 41.59
C LEU A 3 -30.21 -22.42 41.45
N ALA A 4 -29.44 -22.26 42.53
CA ALA A 4 -28.12 -21.65 42.51
C ALA A 4 -27.11 -22.41 41.62
N ARG A 5 -27.13 -23.74 41.60
CA ARG A 5 -26.27 -24.54 40.71
C ARG A 5 -26.70 -24.44 39.25
N LEU A 6 -28.01 -24.34 39.01
CA LEU A 6 -28.57 -24.10 37.67
C LEU A 6 -28.19 -22.71 37.15
N ALA A 7 -28.29 -21.68 37.98
CA ALA A 7 -27.89 -20.32 37.62
C ALA A 7 -26.40 -20.24 37.26
N VAL A 8 -25.53 -20.85 38.07
CA VAL A 8 -24.08 -20.89 37.79
C VAL A 8 -23.77 -21.68 36.52
N ALA A 9 -24.45 -22.80 36.29
CA ALA A 9 -24.27 -23.58 35.06
C ALA A 9 -24.69 -22.81 33.80
N VAL A 10 -25.81 -22.09 33.85
CA VAL A 10 -26.28 -21.27 32.72
C VAL A 10 -25.32 -20.11 32.45
N LEU A 11 -24.82 -19.45 33.49
CA LEU A 11 -23.85 -18.35 33.36
C LEU A 11 -22.52 -18.84 32.78
N ALA A 12 -22.06 -20.02 33.21
CA ALA A 12 -20.85 -20.65 32.67
C ALA A 12 -21.02 -21.01 31.19
N VAL A 13 -22.14 -21.63 30.81
CA VAL A 13 -22.43 -21.98 29.41
C VAL A 13 -22.54 -20.73 28.53
N ALA A 14 -23.21 -19.68 29.02
CA ALA A 14 -23.29 -18.41 28.31
C ALA A 14 -21.90 -17.81 28.07
N GLY A 15 -21.04 -17.76 29.10
CA GLY A 15 -19.68 -17.24 28.98
C GLY A 15 -18.81 -18.02 27.97
N VAL A 16 -18.91 -19.36 27.99
CA VAL A 16 -18.21 -20.21 27.02
C VAL A 16 -18.71 -19.95 25.59
N ALA A 17 -20.02 -19.79 25.40
CA ALA A 17 -20.59 -19.46 24.10
C ALA A 17 -20.09 -18.12 23.57
N THR A 18 -20.00 -17.07 24.41
CA THR A 18 -19.46 -15.77 23.99
C THR A 18 -17.99 -15.87 23.59
N LEU A 19 -17.18 -16.62 24.35
CA LEU A 19 -15.77 -16.85 24.02
C LEU A 19 -15.60 -17.59 22.69
N LEU A 20 -16.45 -18.59 22.42
CA LEU A 20 -16.45 -19.31 21.14
C LEU A 20 -16.86 -18.40 19.96
N VAL A 21 -17.81 -17.49 20.15
CA VAL A 21 -18.22 -16.54 19.09
C VAL A 21 -17.10 -15.53 18.79
N ILE A 22 -16.44 -14.99 19.82
CA ILE A 22 -15.33 -14.04 19.65
C ILE A 22 -14.13 -14.73 19.00
N GLY A 23 -13.73 -15.90 19.51
CA GLY A 23 -12.63 -16.69 18.95
C GLY A 23 -12.92 -17.18 17.52
N GLY A 24 -14.14 -17.64 17.26
CA GLY A 24 -14.59 -18.07 15.94
C GLY A 24 -14.60 -16.93 14.93
N ARG A 25 -15.08 -15.73 15.29
CA ARG A 25 -15.02 -14.55 14.41
C ARG A 25 -13.59 -14.11 14.14
N ALA A 26 -12.71 -14.11 15.14
CA ALA A 26 -11.30 -13.76 14.95
C ALA A 26 -10.59 -14.75 13.98
N LEU A 27 -10.90 -16.04 14.08
CA LEU A 27 -10.39 -17.07 13.17
C LEU A 27 -10.96 -16.94 11.76
N PHE A 28 -12.27 -16.67 11.61
CA PHE A 28 -12.89 -16.43 10.31
C PHE A 28 -12.30 -15.19 9.61
N LEU A 29 -12.13 -14.08 10.33
CA LEU A 29 -11.47 -12.88 9.81
C LEU A 29 -9.99 -13.14 9.46
N SER A 30 -9.33 -14.09 10.14
CA SER A 30 -7.95 -14.47 9.84
C SER A 30 -7.84 -15.40 8.61
N LEU A 31 -8.86 -16.22 8.33
CA LEU A 31 -8.94 -17.08 7.15
C LEU A 31 -9.31 -16.29 5.88
N ASP A 32 -10.06 -15.19 6.02
CA ASP A 32 -10.33 -14.22 4.95
C ASP A 32 -9.18 -13.21 4.73
N THR A 33 -8.10 -13.30 5.50
CA THR A 33 -6.85 -12.60 5.14
C THR A 33 -6.15 -13.43 4.06
N PRO A 34 -6.01 -12.94 2.81
CA PRO A 34 -4.99 -13.48 1.93
C PRO A 34 -3.66 -13.33 2.65
N GLU A 35 -2.99 -14.46 2.83
CA GLU A 35 -1.57 -14.64 3.13
C GLU A 35 -0.85 -13.42 3.71
N ARG A 36 -0.66 -13.45 5.03
CA ARG A 36 0.34 -12.71 5.79
C ARG A 36 1.53 -12.35 4.90
N ALA A 37 1.60 -11.08 4.51
CA ALA A 37 2.79 -10.52 3.88
C ALA A 37 3.99 -10.80 4.79
N GLU A 38 4.81 -11.75 4.38
CA GLU A 38 6.22 -11.82 4.75
C GLU A 38 6.84 -10.41 4.58
N PRO A 39 7.91 -10.08 5.30
CA PRO A 39 8.77 -8.99 4.86
C PRO A 39 9.35 -9.42 3.50
N GLN A 40 8.63 -9.09 2.43
CA GLN A 40 9.09 -9.28 1.07
C GLN A 40 10.33 -8.41 0.90
N ARG A 41 11.47 -9.03 1.17
CA ARG A 41 12.70 -8.76 0.46
C ARG A 41 12.35 -9.07 -1.01
N ALA A 42 11.77 -8.09 -1.69
CA ALA A 42 11.43 -8.16 -3.10
C ALA A 42 12.74 -8.17 -3.89
N THR A 43 13.36 -9.33 -3.99
CA THR A 43 14.24 -9.63 -5.12
C THR A 43 13.34 -9.65 -6.34
N ALA A 44 13.41 -8.60 -7.16
CA ALA A 44 12.69 -8.51 -8.41
C ALA A 44 13.18 -9.61 -9.36
N GLU A 45 12.47 -10.74 -9.42
CA GLU A 45 12.52 -11.63 -10.57
C GLU A 45 11.66 -11.01 -11.69
N PRO A 46 12.16 -10.91 -12.94
CA PRO A 46 11.38 -10.39 -14.04
C PRO A 46 10.37 -11.45 -14.49
N THR A 47 9.12 -11.29 -14.08
CA THR A 47 7.99 -12.05 -14.65
C THR A 47 7.83 -11.64 -16.12
N ALA A 48 8.12 -12.57 -17.03
CA ALA A 48 7.76 -12.47 -18.45
C ALA A 48 6.23 -12.35 -18.56
N GLY A 49 5.75 -11.11 -18.80
CA GLY A 49 4.32 -10.76 -18.79
C GLY A 49 3.97 -9.48 -18.02
N ALA A 50 4.95 -8.82 -17.37
CA ALA A 50 4.69 -7.62 -16.58
C ALA A 50 4.18 -6.45 -17.44
N GLN A 51 2.94 -6.03 -17.20
CA GLN A 51 2.37 -4.79 -17.73
C GLN A 51 3.31 -3.61 -17.43
N VAL A 52 3.61 -2.79 -18.44
CA VAL A 52 4.41 -1.57 -18.27
C VAL A 52 3.58 -0.57 -17.48
N PRO A 53 4.05 -0.07 -16.32
CA PRO A 53 3.34 0.96 -15.59
C PRO A 53 3.40 2.30 -16.32
N THR A 54 2.32 3.08 -16.22
CA THR A 54 2.26 4.46 -16.71
C THR A 54 3.38 5.29 -16.06
N VAL A 55 3.51 5.18 -14.74
CA VAL A 55 4.64 5.76 -14.01
C VAL A 55 5.13 4.81 -12.90
N ARG A 56 6.45 4.72 -12.79
CA ARG A 56 7.18 4.10 -11.67
C ARG A 56 8.01 5.18 -10.99
N LEU A 57 7.87 5.31 -9.68
CA LEU A 57 8.64 6.24 -8.85
C LEU A 57 9.48 5.44 -7.87
N GLU A 58 10.76 5.75 -7.79
CA GLU A 58 11.72 5.11 -6.89
C GLU A 58 12.45 6.19 -6.09
N CYS A 59 12.45 6.07 -4.77
CA CYS A 59 13.16 7.02 -3.91
C CYS A 59 14.65 6.66 -3.82
N VAL A 60 15.53 7.56 -4.27
CA VAL A 60 16.99 7.35 -4.28
C VAL A 60 17.74 8.05 -3.14
N ALA A 61 17.09 8.99 -2.45
CA ALA A 61 17.61 9.65 -1.25
C ALA A 61 17.21 8.90 0.03
N ASP A 62 17.74 9.31 1.20
CA ASP A 62 17.28 8.77 2.51
C ASP A 62 15.77 9.01 2.72
N THR A 63 15.31 10.19 2.32
CA THR A 63 13.91 10.59 2.35
C THR A 63 13.61 11.39 1.10
N CYS A 64 12.51 11.05 0.44
CA CYS A 64 11.97 11.78 -0.70
C CYS A 64 10.73 12.53 -0.21
N PRO A 65 10.86 13.85 0.02
CA PRO A 65 9.81 14.61 0.66
C PRO A 65 8.61 14.76 -0.27
N LEU A 66 7.44 14.50 0.29
CA LEU A 66 6.10 14.73 -0.25
C LEU A 66 5.99 14.44 -1.76
N VAL A 67 5.88 13.16 -2.07
CA VAL A 67 5.58 12.67 -3.41
C VAL A 67 4.07 12.56 -3.56
N THR A 68 3.52 13.27 -4.54
CA THR A 68 2.08 13.29 -4.83
C THR A 68 1.81 12.68 -6.19
N VAL A 69 0.86 11.76 -6.24
CA VAL A 69 0.35 11.17 -7.49
C VAL A 69 -1.17 11.21 -7.45
N ARG A 70 -1.79 11.71 -8.51
CA ARG A 70 -3.25 11.82 -8.61
C ARG A 70 -3.75 11.58 -10.02
N VAL A 71 -5.00 11.13 -10.11
CA VAL A 71 -5.72 11.11 -11.39
C VAL A 71 -6.27 12.51 -11.65
N PRO A 72 -6.07 13.09 -12.85
CA PRO A 72 -6.67 14.37 -13.22
C PRO A 72 -8.19 14.32 -13.07
N GLY A 73 -8.76 15.27 -12.31
CA GLY A 73 -10.19 15.28 -11.95
C GLY A 73 -10.66 14.14 -11.03
N GLY A 74 -9.77 13.29 -10.53
CA GLY A 74 -10.09 12.12 -9.71
C GLY A 74 -9.33 12.07 -8.38
N ASP A 75 -9.04 10.84 -7.93
CA ASP A 75 -8.48 10.58 -6.61
C ASP A 75 -6.98 10.88 -6.52
N VAL A 76 -6.54 11.21 -5.30
CA VAL A 76 -5.13 11.27 -4.93
C VAL A 76 -4.67 9.86 -4.53
N LEU A 77 -3.80 9.27 -5.34
CA LEU A 77 -3.29 7.92 -5.16
C LEU A 77 -2.11 7.87 -4.19
N GLN A 78 -1.35 8.97 -4.11
CA GLN A 78 -0.26 9.12 -3.16
C GLN A 78 -0.16 10.57 -2.70
N TYR A 79 0.07 10.74 -1.40
CA TYR A 79 0.37 12.02 -0.76
C TYR A 79 1.14 11.75 0.53
N ARG A 80 2.41 11.37 0.39
CA ARG A 80 3.29 11.07 1.53
C ARG A 80 4.76 11.17 1.14
N ASP A 81 5.62 11.18 2.15
CA ASP A 81 7.05 10.97 1.98
C ASP A 81 7.33 9.53 1.57
N MET A 82 8.42 9.33 0.82
CA MET A 82 8.96 8.00 0.52
C MET A 82 10.32 7.82 1.19
N THR A 83 10.67 6.58 1.48
CA THR A 83 11.96 6.20 2.08
C THR A 83 12.91 5.59 1.06
N ARG A 84 14.22 5.58 1.31
CA ARG A 84 15.22 5.04 0.37
C ARG A 84 14.85 3.63 -0.11
N GLY A 85 14.82 3.46 -1.43
CA GLY A 85 14.51 2.19 -2.09
C GLY A 85 13.02 1.86 -2.14
N GLU A 86 12.16 2.67 -1.53
CA GLU A 86 10.72 2.55 -1.71
C GLU A 86 10.36 2.82 -3.17
N GLU A 87 9.49 1.98 -3.70
CA GLU A 87 9.04 2.03 -5.08
C GLU A 87 7.53 1.91 -5.14
N VAL A 88 6.92 2.73 -5.99
CA VAL A 88 5.50 2.72 -6.29
C VAL A 88 5.28 2.68 -7.80
N ARG A 89 4.21 2.01 -8.22
CA ARG A 89 3.84 1.86 -9.63
C ARG A 89 2.36 2.16 -9.80
N TYR A 90 2.05 2.89 -10.86
CA TYR A 90 0.70 3.31 -11.19
C TYR A 90 0.38 2.99 -12.65
N PHE A 91 -0.88 2.64 -12.90
CA PHE A 91 -1.35 2.08 -14.18
C PHE A 91 -2.57 2.83 -14.72
N GLN A 92 -2.90 3.98 -14.13
CA GLN A 92 -4.02 4.79 -14.58
C GLN A 92 -3.72 5.38 -15.96
N PRO A 93 -4.76 5.67 -16.77
CA PRO A 93 -4.60 6.16 -18.14
C PRO A 93 -3.92 7.53 -18.20
N GLU A 94 -4.10 8.35 -17.18
CA GLU A 94 -3.50 9.67 -17.05
C GLU A 94 -3.22 9.96 -15.57
N LEU A 95 -2.05 10.53 -15.27
CA LEU A 95 -1.58 10.79 -13.91
C LEU A 95 -0.89 12.14 -13.85
N ASP A 96 -1.28 12.96 -12.87
CA ASP A 96 -0.52 14.14 -12.46
C ASP A 96 0.41 13.77 -11.30
N VAL A 97 1.70 13.97 -11.53
CA VAL A 97 2.76 13.72 -10.54
C VAL A 97 3.34 15.04 -10.09
N VAL A 98 3.50 15.19 -8.78
CA VAL A 98 4.17 16.34 -8.17
C VAL A 98 5.23 15.85 -7.19
N LEU A 99 6.45 16.29 -7.44
CA LEU A 99 7.63 16.00 -6.62
C LEU A 99 8.05 17.29 -5.92
N THR A 100 8.19 17.25 -4.59
CA THR A 100 8.67 18.43 -3.85
C THR A 100 10.18 18.61 -4.00
N ASP A 101 10.93 17.52 -4.16
CA ASP A 101 12.35 17.52 -4.52
C ASP A 101 12.62 16.48 -5.63
N ALA A 102 12.69 16.95 -6.86
CA ALA A 102 12.85 16.11 -8.04
C ALA A 102 14.23 15.42 -8.16
N ALA A 103 15.25 15.86 -7.39
CA ALA A 103 16.52 15.13 -7.33
C ALA A 103 16.44 13.88 -6.45
N THR A 104 15.43 13.76 -5.58
CA THR A 104 15.35 12.62 -4.65
C THR A 104 14.64 11.41 -5.24
N VAL A 105 13.86 11.59 -6.32
CA VAL A 105 13.03 10.55 -6.93
C VAL A 105 13.49 10.24 -8.35
N ARG A 106 13.71 8.96 -8.64
CA ARG A 106 13.89 8.47 -10.01
C ARG A 106 12.53 8.12 -10.59
N VAL A 107 12.19 8.76 -11.70
CA VAL A 107 10.92 8.58 -12.41
C VAL A 107 11.15 7.74 -13.66
N THR A 108 10.26 6.80 -13.92
CA THR A 108 10.21 6.03 -15.17
C THR A 108 8.79 6.10 -15.72
N GLU A 109 8.64 6.64 -16.92
CA GLU A 109 7.37 6.86 -17.62
C GLU A 109 7.24 5.86 -18.75
N ASN A 110 6.20 5.02 -18.74
CA ASN A 110 5.97 4.03 -19.78
C ASN A 110 7.23 3.18 -20.07
N GLY A 111 7.98 2.83 -19.02
CA GLY A 111 9.24 2.08 -19.12
C GLY A 111 10.47 2.88 -19.54
N ARG A 112 10.35 4.20 -19.78
CA ARG A 112 11.48 5.09 -20.14
C ARG A 112 11.88 5.95 -18.94
N PRO A 113 13.17 5.99 -18.56
CA PRO A 113 13.61 6.85 -17.49
C PRO A 113 13.44 8.32 -17.88
N ARG A 114 12.83 9.12 -16.99
CA ARG A 114 12.78 10.58 -17.10
C ARG A 114 14.11 11.17 -16.61
N ALA A 115 14.50 12.32 -17.14
CA ALA A 115 15.62 13.08 -16.60
C ALA A 115 15.34 13.44 -15.13
N GLN A 116 16.37 13.33 -14.30
CA GLN A 116 16.28 13.70 -12.89
C GLN A 116 16.32 15.22 -12.74
N GLY A 117 15.47 15.76 -11.87
CA GLY A 117 15.45 17.20 -11.56
C GLY A 117 16.60 17.64 -10.67
N LYS A 118 16.66 18.94 -10.35
CA LYS A 118 17.68 19.50 -9.46
C LYS A 118 17.28 19.37 -7.99
N ALA A 119 18.28 19.41 -7.12
CA ALA A 119 18.05 19.32 -5.67
C ALA A 119 17.21 20.50 -5.17
N GLY A 120 16.15 20.19 -4.41
CA GLY A 120 15.18 21.16 -3.90
C GLY A 120 14.25 21.76 -4.97
N GLU A 121 14.33 21.31 -6.22
CA GLU A 121 13.43 21.76 -7.28
C GLU A 121 12.10 21.00 -7.19
N ARG A 122 11.01 21.76 -7.11
CA ARG A 122 9.66 21.21 -7.25
C ARG A 122 9.37 20.97 -8.72
N GLU A 123 8.98 19.76 -9.06
CA GLU A 123 8.59 19.40 -10.43
C GLU A 123 7.15 18.90 -10.44
N ALA A 124 6.39 19.30 -11.45
CA ALA A 124 5.04 18.84 -11.69
C ALA A 124 4.89 18.48 -13.18
N PHE A 125 4.33 17.31 -13.46
CA PHE A 125 4.15 16.83 -14.82
C PHE A 125 2.99 15.83 -14.90
N THR A 126 2.44 15.70 -16.10
CA THR A 126 1.39 14.75 -16.43
C THR A 126 1.98 13.62 -17.26
N VAL A 127 1.58 12.38 -16.97
CA VAL A 127 1.98 11.18 -17.71
C VAL A 127 0.73 10.46 -18.21
N GLU A 128 0.68 10.20 -19.50
CA GLU A 128 -0.35 9.40 -20.16
C GLU A 128 0.14 7.98 -20.39
N ALA A 129 -0.78 7.01 -20.39
CA ALA A 129 -0.50 5.63 -20.77
C ALA A 129 -0.02 5.54 -22.25
N PRO A 130 0.73 4.49 -22.62
CA PRO A 130 1.35 4.36 -23.94
C PRO A 130 0.37 4.10 -25.09
#